data_AF-A0A167ISZ3-F1
#
_entry.id   AF-A0A167ISZ3-F1
#
_cell.length_a   1.000
_cell.length_b   1.000
_cell.length_c   1.000
_cell.angle_alpha   90.00
_cell.angle_beta   90.00
_cell.angle_gamma   90.00
#
_symmetry.space_group_name_H-M   'P 1'
#
loop_
_entity.id
_entity.type
_entity.pdbx_description
1 polymer ?
#
loop_
_entity_poly.entity_id
_entity_poly.type
_entity_poly.pdbx_seq_one_letter_code
_entity_poly.pdbx_strand_id
1 'polypeptide(L)'
;MPAITSHWFRVVRSFEMSTSQPVEIKVQSIKPSEEERKTGKLSEANLERAVKIMHEDGLLMIEDAVDPAHLDKLNERMTSDAFALWDGGFRKGPQETGNIQIDPPVEPALFFEDAFLNRLAVCVSTAYLGGKPRMTFSSGNAAMHGTASQEIHSDYGNFGKVPSRPFAVVVNTGLVAMNPANGSTELWLGTHILPRSTPEGDAQIVVSSEVEKVIQPAALKRRNAQAPSKGPLQPTIVVSSEVEKVIQPAALKRRNAQAPSKGPLQPTVPKDAIMLRDLRLWHGGKPNPTQEPRIMLAQIHFAPDYKNPMRLQMPRELKGVIEARKDIDVAVDWVDGKVDNLKSTTLHTFNFLDEERSKPFAEMTKGERERAALDEMAQGNWAAVSA
;
A
#
# COMPACT_ATOMS: atom_id res chain seq x y z
N MET A 1 72.85 -45.66 -23.42
CA MET A 1 72.59 -44.82 -22.22
C MET A 1 71.70 -43.66 -22.66
N PRO A 2 70.71 -43.24 -21.83
CA PRO A 2 69.30 -43.35 -22.21
C PRO A 2 68.63 -42.04 -22.66
N ALA A 3 67.48 -42.22 -23.33
CA ALA A 3 66.52 -41.19 -23.70
C ALA A 3 65.88 -40.55 -22.46
N ILE A 4 65.81 -39.23 -22.43
CA ILE A 4 65.10 -38.47 -21.39
C ILE A 4 63.80 -37.95 -22.01
N THR A 5 62.69 -38.52 -21.56
CA THR A 5 61.32 -38.09 -21.85
C THR A 5 60.94 -36.95 -20.90
N SER A 6 60.58 -35.78 -21.43
CA SER A 6 60.06 -34.65 -20.65
C SER A 6 58.55 -34.83 -20.42
N HIS A 7 58.17 -35.21 -19.21
CA HIS A 7 56.78 -35.19 -18.75
C HIS A 7 56.38 -33.76 -18.35
N TRP A 8 55.54 -33.12 -19.16
CA TRP A 8 54.82 -31.91 -18.76
C TRP A 8 53.60 -32.34 -17.93
N PHE A 9 53.68 -32.24 -16.61
CA PHE A 9 52.50 -32.36 -15.75
C PHE A 9 51.67 -31.07 -15.85
N ARG A 10 50.53 -31.15 -16.53
CA ARG A 10 49.51 -30.11 -16.55
C ARG A 10 48.74 -30.16 -15.22
N VAL A 11 49.08 -29.26 -14.29
CA VAL A 11 48.30 -29.08 -13.06
C VAL A 11 46.94 -28.50 -13.46
N VAL A 12 45.91 -29.33 -13.50
CA VAL A 12 44.52 -28.88 -13.58
C VAL A 12 44.11 -28.46 -12.17
N ARG A 13 44.14 -27.15 -11.88
CA ARG A 13 43.45 -26.61 -10.70
C ARG A 13 41.95 -26.74 -10.97
N SER A 14 41.30 -27.68 -10.31
CA SER A 14 39.85 -27.70 -10.16
C SER A 14 39.43 -26.42 -9.43
N PHE A 15 38.78 -25.50 -10.15
CA PHE A 15 38.02 -24.44 -9.52
C PHE A 15 36.80 -25.09 -8.88
N GLU A 16 36.85 -25.31 -7.57
CA GLU A 16 35.62 -25.51 -6.80
C GLU A 16 34.81 -24.23 -6.93
N MET A 17 33.65 -24.32 -7.58
CA MET A 17 32.64 -23.27 -7.52
C MET A 17 32.22 -23.16 -6.05
N SER A 18 32.74 -22.11 -5.38
CA SER A 18 32.23 -21.68 -4.09
C SER A 18 30.71 -21.52 -4.23
N THR A 19 29.96 -22.38 -3.56
CA THR A 19 28.52 -22.26 -3.45
C THR A 19 28.25 -20.97 -2.69
N SER A 20 27.91 -19.90 -3.43
CA SER A 20 27.53 -18.63 -2.85
C SER A 20 26.43 -18.87 -1.83
N GLN A 21 26.67 -18.49 -0.56
CA GLN A 21 25.61 -18.53 0.44
C GLN A 21 24.38 -17.77 -0.07
N PRO A 22 23.16 -18.28 0.18
CA PRO A 22 21.95 -17.59 -0.25
C PRO A 22 21.95 -16.17 0.33
N VAL A 23 21.84 -15.17 -0.53
CA VAL A 23 21.76 -13.77 -0.12
C VAL A 23 20.46 -13.58 0.64
N GLU A 24 20.55 -13.29 1.93
CA GLU A 24 19.39 -13.01 2.76
C GLU A 24 18.77 -11.67 2.34
N ILE A 25 17.53 -11.72 1.82
CA ILE A 25 16.80 -10.54 1.36
C ILE A 25 16.10 -9.93 2.58
N LYS A 26 16.42 -8.67 2.91
CA LYS A 26 15.88 -7.96 4.08
C LYS A 26 15.40 -6.57 3.72
N VAL A 27 14.27 -6.18 4.30
CA VAL A 27 13.82 -4.78 4.32
C VAL A 27 14.81 -3.98 5.16
N GLN A 28 15.32 -2.89 4.59
CA GLN A 28 16.20 -1.99 5.31
C GLN A 28 15.37 -1.09 6.23
N SER A 29 15.90 -0.82 7.41
CA SER A 29 15.26 0.05 8.40
C SER A 29 16.16 1.18 8.88
N ILE A 30 15.51 2.18 9.48
CA ILE A 30 16.10 3.11 10.41
C ILE A 30 15.46 2.92 11.79
N LYS A 31 16.24 3.19 12.84
CA LYS A 31 15.75 3.23 14.21
C LYS A 31 15.91 4.65 14.76
N PRO A 32 14.82 5.41 14.86
CA PRO A 32 14.84 6.73 15.47
C PRO A 32 15.24 6.64 16.95
N SER A 33 16.10 7.55 17.37
CA SER A 33 16.42 7.80 18.77
C SER A 33 15.21 8.32 19.54
N GLU A 34 15.29 8.29 20.87
CA GLU A 34 14.23 8.83 21.72
C GLU A 34 13.94 10.31 21.44
N GLU A 35 14.97 11.11 21.16
CA GLU A 35 14.81 12.53 20.84
C GLU A 35 14.14 12.73 19.48
N GLU A 36 14.51 11.94 18.46
CA GLU A 36 13.85 12.00 17.14
C GLU A 36 12.37 11.64 17.27
N ARG A 37 12.01 10.62 18.07
CA ARG A 37 10.61 10.26 18.35
C ARG A 37 9.85 11.35 19.09
N LYS A 38 10.44 11.95 20.13
CA LYS A 38 9.81 13.03 20.91
C LYS A 38 9.58 14.29 20.09
N THR A 39 10.55 14.66 19.26
CA THR A 39 10.48 15.88 18.45
C THR A 39 9.77 15.67 17.11
N GLY A 40 9.65 14.42 16.66
CA GLY A 40 9.18 14.07 15.33
C GLY A 40 10.13 14.51 14.21
N LYS A 41 11.41 14.74 14.51
CA LYS A 41 12.42 15.20 13.54
C LYS A 41 13.54 14.18 13.45
N LEU A 42 13.81 13.67 12.24
CA LEU A 42 14.96 12.82 12.00
C LEU A 42 16.26 13.64 12.00
N SER A 43 17.31 13.05 12.55
CA SER A 43 18.70 13.49 12.40
C SER A 43 19.13 13.41 10.94
N GLU A 44 20.14 14.20 10.55
CA GLU A 44 20.69 14.19 9.19
C GLU A 44 21.14 12.79 8.77
N ALA A 45 21.79 12.04 9.67
CA ALA A 45 22.26 10.68 9.40
C ALA A 45 21.11 9.69 9.13
N ASN A 46 20.04 9.72 9.93
CA ASN A 46 18.87 8.87 9.69
C ASN A 46 18.11 9.29 8.44
N LEU A 47 17.99 10.60 8.18
CA LEU A 47 17.30 11.11 7.01
C LEU A 47 18.05 10.76 5.71
N GLU A 48 19.37 10.93 5.67
CA GLU A 48 20.22 10.53 4.54
C GLU A 48 20.08 9.02 4.26
N ARG A 49 20.20 8.20 5.31
CA ARG A 49 20.03 6.75 5.21
C ARG A 49 18.65 6.38 4.68
N ALA A 50 17.59 7.00 5.22
CA ALA A 50 16.21 6.76 4.81
C ALA A 50 15.98 7.08 3.33
N VAL A 51 16.44 8.25 2.87
CA VAL A 51 16.30 8.69 1.48
C VAL A 51 17.09 7.78 0.54
N LYS A 52 18.31 7.37 0.92
CA LYS A 52 19.10 6.40 0.15
C LYS A 52 18.35 5.08 -0.03
N ILE A 53 17.80 4.53 1.07
CA ILE A 53 17.02 3.28 1.03
C ILE A 53 15.79 3.45 0.12
N MET A 54 15.05 4.55 0.21
CA MET A 54 13.90 4.81 -0.64
C MET A 54 14.27 4.90 -2.13
N HIS A 55 15.42 5.47 -2.48
CA HIS A 55 15.88 5.49 -3.88
C HIS A 55 16.34 4.11 -4.38
N GLU A 56 17.02 3.33 -3.55
CA GLU A 56 17.56 2.02 -3.95
C GLU A 56 16.51 0.90 -3.93
N ASP A 57 15.71 0.84 -2.87
CA ASP A 57 14.78 -0.26 -2.59
C ASP A 57 13.32 0.11 -2.82
N GLY A 58 12.98 1.40 -2.78
CA GLY A 58 11.59 1.86 -2.90
C GLY A 58 10.73 1.48 -1.69
N LEU A 59 11.39 1.03 -0.61
CA LEU A 59 10.76 0.59 0.62
C LEU A 59 11.72 0.84 1.80
N LEU A 60 11.24 1.55 2.81
CA LEU A 60 11.93 1.79 4.07
C LEU A 60 11.02 1.38 5.22
N MET A 61 11.59 0.74 6.25
CA MET A 61 10.92 0.59 7.55
C MET A 61 11.46 1.61 8.56
N ILE A 62 10.57 2.26 9.31
CA ILE A 62 10.92 3.06 10.49
C ILE A 62 10.42 2.29 11.70
N GLU A 63 11.36 1.84 12.54
CA GLU A 63 11.06 1.09 13.76
C GLU A 63 10.56 2.02 14.88
N ASP A 64 9.74 1.49 15.79
CA ASP A 64 9.32 2.20 17.02
C ASP A 64 8.77 3.62 16.72
N ALA A 65 7.89 3.69 15.73
CA ALA A 65 7.40 4.93 15.13
C ALA A 65 6.01 5.34 15.62
N VAL A 66 5.23 4.40 16.17
CA VAL A 66 3.84 4.61 16.62
C VAL A 66 3.64 3.96 17.98
N ASP A 67 2.89 4.62 18.87
CA ASP A 67 2.54 4.05 20.17
C ASP A 67 1.67 2.78 20.00
N PRO A 68 2.10 1.62 20.52
CA PRO A 68 1.32 0.39 20.46
C PRO A 68 -0.11 0.51 21.02
N ALA A 69 -0.35 1.39 22.00
CA ALA A 69 -1.66 1.58 22.61
C ALA A 69 -2.64 2.33 21.68
N HIS A 70 -2.15 3.22 20.83
CA HIS A 70 -2.96 3.84 19.77
C HIS A 70 -3.37 2.79 18.74
N LEU A 71 -2.42 1.93 18.37
CA LEU A 71 -2.65 0.83 17.44
C LEU A 71 -3.65 -0.19 18.00
N ASP A 72 -3.61 -0.50 19.30
CA ASP A 72 -4.60 -1.39 19.93
C ASP A 72 -6.03 -0.86 19.83
N LYS A 73 -6.24 0.42 20.14
CA LYS A 73 -7.57 1.06 20.04
C LYS A 73 -8.09 1.07 18.60
N LEU A 74 -7.21 1.35 17.64
CA LEU A 74 -7.55 1.28 16.22
C LEU A 74 -7.86 -0.16 15.79
N ASN A 75 -7.06 -1.12 16.21
CA ASN A 75 -7.24 -2.53 15.86
C ASN A 75 -8.56 -3.07 16.40
N GLU A 76 -8.89 -2.79 17.66
CA GLU A 76 -10.16 -3.21 18.27
C GLU A 76 -11.36 -2.72 17.45
N ARG A 77 -11.40 -1.43 17.12
CA ARG A 77 -12.48 -0.84 16.31
C ARG A 77 -12.49 -1.40 14.88
N MET A 78 -11.33 -1.41 14.21
CA MET A 78 -11.27 -1.81 12.80
C MET A 78 -11.47 -3.30 12.59
N THR A 79 -11.17 -4.16 13.58
CA THR A 79 -11.50 -5.58 13.55
C THR A 79 -13.02 -5.79 13.56
N SER A 80 -13.75 -5.08 14.40
CA SER A 80 -15.23 -5.10 14.40
C SER A 80 -15.79 -4.63 13.06
N ASP A 81 -15.27 -3.52 12.53
CA ASP A 81 -15.66 -2.96 11.23
C ASP A 81 -15.33 -3.94 10.07
N ALA A 82 -14.17 -4.60 10.11
CA ALA A 82 -13.73 -5.59 9.12
C ALA A 82 -14.64 -6.83 9.07
N PHE A 83 -14.99 -7.38 10.23
CA PHE A 83 -15.97 -8.48 10.30
C PHE A 83 -17.35 -8.04 9.82
N ALA A 84 -17.78 -6.82 10.14
CA ALA A 84 -19.06 -6.30 9.67
C ALA A 84 -19.12 -6.19 8.14
N LEU A 85 -18.04 -5.72 7.50
CA LEU A 85 -17.88 -5.70 6.05
C LEU A 85 -17.82 -7.13 5.47
N TRP A 86 -17.05 -8.02 6.10
CA TRP A 86 -16.86 -9.38 5.63
C TRP A 86 -18.15 -10.20 5.65
N ASP A 87 -18.87 -10.19 6.77
CA ASP A 87 -20.19 -10.82 6.94
C ASP A 87 -21.24 -10.18 6.02
N GLY A 88 -21.03 -8.91 5.68
CA GLY A 88 -21.78 -8.18 4.66
C GLY A 88 -21.44 -8.58 3.22
N GLY A 89 -20.51 -9.50 2.99
CA GLY A 89 -20.10 -9.88 1.63
C GLY A 89 -19.26 -8.83 0.90
N PHE A 90 -18.79 -7.77 1.58
CA PHE A 90 -17.89 -6.80 0.96
C PHE A 90 -16.51 -7.41 0.71
N ARG A 91 -16.01 -7.32 -0.52
CA ARG A 91 -14.70 -7.86 -0.96
C ARG A 91 -13.99 -6.85 -1.87
N LYS A 92 -12.66 -6.95 -1.94
CA LYS A 92 -11.82 -6.31 -2.96
C LYS A 92 -11.11 -7.42 -3.73
N GLY A 93 -11.39 -7.55 -5.02
CA GLY A 93 -10.96 -8.70 -5.82
C GLY A 93 -11.64 -10.04 -5.47
N PRO A 94 -11.06 -11.17 -5.92
CA PRO A 94 -11.62 -12.51 -5.72
C PRO A 94 -11.75 -12.88 -4.24
N GLN A 95 -12.83 -13.60 -3.89
CA GLN A 95 -13.17 -13.95 -2.51
C GLN A 95 -12.06 -14.74 -1.82
N GLU A 96 -11.36 -15.58 -2.57
CA GLU A 96 -10.30 -16.47 -2.12
C GLU A 96 -9.09 -15.69 -1.60
N THR A 97 -8.88 -14.45 -2.06
CA THR A 97 -7.79 -13.60 -1.55
C THR A 97 -8.06 -13.11 -0.13
N GLY A 98 -9.33 -13.05 0.29
CA GLY A 98 -9.72 -12.55 1.60
C GLY A 98 -9.39 -11.08 1.84
N ASN A 99 -9.00 -10.30 0.81
CA ASN A 99 -8.63 -8.91 0.99
C ASN A 99 -9.89 -8.01 1.00
N ILE A 100 -9.97 -7.11 1.98
CA ILE A 100 -10.98 -6.06 1.99
C ILE A 100 -10.31 -4.69 2.14
N GLN A 101 -10.81 -3.72 1.39
CA GLN A 101 -10.55 -2.32 1.69
C GLN A 101 -11.32 -1.93 2.94
N ILE A 102 -10.72 -1.13 3.81
CA ILE A 102 -11.38 -0.60 5.00
C ILE A 102 -10.79 0.76 5.36
N ASP A 103 -11.61 1.80 5.35
CA ASP A 103 -11.19 3.12 5.82
C ASP A 103 -11.14 3.15 7.34
N PRO A 104 -10.11 3.78 7.92
CA PRO A 104 -10.01 3.92 9.36
C PRO A 104 -11.07 4.89 9.91
N PRO A 105 -11.50 4.69 11.16
CA PRO A 105 -12.30 5.67 11.86
C PRO A 105 -11.56 7.01 11.98
N VAL A 106 -12.24 8.10 11.65
CA VAL A 106 -11.73 9.48 11.81
C VAL A 106 -12.44 10.22 12.95
N GLU A 107 -12.99 9.49 13.93
CA GLU A 107 -13.51 10.12 15.14
C GLU A 107 -12.35 10.66 15.99
N PRO A 108 -12.49 11.83 16.63
CA PRO A 108 -11.38 12.44 17.39
C PRO A 108 -10.73 11.53 18.45
N ALA A 109 -11.51 10.65 19.07
CA ALA A 109 -11.01 9.70 20.08
C ALA A 109 -10.15 8.56 19.50
N LEU A 110 -10.17 8.36 18.19
CA LEU A 110 -9.41 7.33 17.46
C LEU A 110 -8.45 7.95 16.42
N PHE A 111 -8.39 9.28 16.32
CA PHE A 111 -7.47 9.97 15.43
C PHE A 111 -6.15 10.26 16.14
N PHE A 112 -5.21 9.33 16.05
CA PHE A 112 -3.87 9.45 16.65
C PHE A 112 -2.87 10.03 15.64
N GLU A 113 -2.26 11.18 15.95
CA GLU A 113 -1.36 11.87 15.00
C GLU A 113 -0.14 11.04 14.61
N ASP A 114 0.38 10.19 15.49
CA ASP A 114 1.49 9.28 15.21
C ASP A 114 1.10 8.15 14.25
N ALA A 115 -0.18 7.75 14.18
CA ALA A 115 -0.68 6.77 13.22
C ALA A 115 -1.13 7.39 11.88
N PHE A 116 -1.78 8.56 11.92
CA PHE A 116 -2.38 9.20 10.73
C PHE A 116 -1.50 10.25 10.05
N LEU A 117 -0.64 10.93 10.82
CA LEU A 117 0.16 12.08 10.37
C LEU A 117 1.59 11.98 10.90
N ASN A 118 2.16 10.77 10.92
CA ASN A 118 3.44 10.47 11.56
C ASN A 118 4.56 11.43 11.12
N ARG A 119 5.12 12.22 12.04
CA ARG A 119 6.11 13.25 11.72
C ARG A 119 7.41 12.69 11.15
N LEU A 120 7.84 11.49 11.59
CA LEU A 120 9.03 10.83 11.06
C LEU A 120 8.83 10.39 9.60
N ALA A 121 7.64 9.87 9.29
CA ALA A 121 7.28 9.58 7.90
C ALA A 121 7.21 10.85 7.04
N VAL A 122 6.72 11.95 7.61
CA VAL A 122 6.70 13.26 6.94
C VAL A 122 8.12 13.77 6.65
N CYS A 123 9.09 13.59 7.56
CA CYS A 123 10.50 13.91 7.29
C CYS A 123 11.02 13.18 6.04
N VAL A 124 10.84 11.86 5.97
CA VAL A 124 11.34 11.05 4.85
C VAL A 124 10.60 11.39 3.56
N SER A 125 9.27 11.47 3.58
CA SER A 125 8.49 11.80 2.38
C SER A 125 8.76 13.23 1.89
N THR A 126 8.97 14.20 2.77
CA THR A 126 9.36 15.56 2.38
C THR A 126 10.69 15.56 1.62
N ALA A 127 11.69 14.86 2.14
CA ALA A 127 13.01 14.79 1.51
C ALA A 127 12.98 13.99 0.20
N TYR A 128 12.25 12.87 0.15
CA TYR A 128 12.17 12.00 -1.02
C TYR A 128 11.33 12.60 -2.16
N LEU A 129 10.24 13.31 -1.84
CA LEU A 129 9.34 13.92 -2.82
C LEU A 129 9.75 15.36 -3.21
N GLY A 130 10.78 15.92 -2.55
CA GLY A 130 11.34 17.22 -2.90
C GLY A 130 10.50 18.42 -2.43
N GLY A 131 9.81 18.32 -1.29
CA GLY A 131 9.05 19.43 -0.72
C GLY A 131 7.92 18.97 0.21
N LYS A 132 7.15 19.93 0.73
CA LYS A 132 6.03 19.65 1.64
C LYS A 132 5.00 18.72 0.98
N PRO A 133 4.83 17.47 1.46
CA PRO A 133 3.94 16.52 0.82
C PRO A 133 2.47 16.92 1.00
N ARG A 134 1.63 16.42 0.10
CA ARG A 134 0.18 16.52 0.17
C ARG A 134 -0.44 15.14 0.39
N MET A 135 -1.23 14.96 1.45
CA MET A 135 -1.99 13.75 1.70
C MET A 135 -3.42 13.92 1.19
N THR A 136 -3.79 13.10 0.20
CA THR A 136 -5.14 13.08 -0.39
C THR A 136 -5.83 11.73 -0.19
N PHE A 137 -5.13 10.76 0.39
CA PHE A 137 -5.59 9.39 0.58
C PHE A 137 -5.27 8.91 2.00
N SER A 138 -6.27 8.28 2.64
CA SER A 138 -6.15 7.62 3.93
C SER A 138 -7.20 6.52 3.98
N SER A 139 -6.75 5.28 3.89
CA SER A 139 -7.61 4.09 3.96
C SER A 139 -6.85 2.97 4.68
N GLY A 140 -7.21 1.73 4.43
CA GLY A 140 -6.56 0.55 4.98
C GLY A 140 -6.96 -0.73 4.27
N ASN A 141 -6.22 -1.79 4.58
CA ASN A 141 -6.44 -3.11 4.04
C ASN A 141 -6.56 -4.08 5.21
N ALA A 142 -7.63 -4.88 5.22
CA ALA A 142 -7.73 -6.03 6.10
C ALA A 142 -7.58 -7.32 5.30
N ALA A 143 -6.58 -8.12 5.68
CA ALA A 143 -6.42 -9.48 5.19
C ALA A 143 -7.26 -10.37 6.11
N MET A 144 -8.42 -10.77 5.61
CA MET A 144 -9.31 -11.73 6.24
C MET A 144 -8.80 -13.16 6.02
N HIS A 145 -9.59 -14.18 6.35
CA HIS A 145 -9.23 -15.62 6.23
C HIS A 145 -9.14 -16.13 4.77
N GLY A 146 -8.37 -15.44 3.92
CA GLY A 146 -8.13 -15.81 2.54
C GLY A 146 -7.19 -17.02 2.39
N THR A 147 -7.37 -17.78 1.32
CA THR A 147 -6.58 -18.95 0.94
C THR A 147 -5.68 -18.71 -0.29
N ALA A 148 -5.90 -17.60 -1.00
CA ALA A 148 -5.16 -17.26 -2.22
C ALA A 148 -4.35 -15.97 -2.06
N SER A 149 -3.29 -15.83 -2.85
CA SER A 149 -2.54 -14.58 -2.94
C SER A 149 -3.24 -13.64 -3.92
N GLN A 150 -3.09 -12.33 -3.73
CA GLN A 150 -3.32 -11.39 -4.81
C GLN A 150 -2.23 -11.56 -5.87
N GLU A 151 -2.58 -11.24 -7.11
CA GLU A 151 -1.61 -11.07 -8.18
C GLU A 151 -0.66 -9.90 -7.85
N ILE A 152 0.58 -9.98 -8.32
CA ILE A 152 1.56 -8.90 -8.12
C ILE A 152 1.16 -7.69 -8.95
N HIS A 153 1.15 -6.51 -8.34
CA HIS A 153 0.74 -5.25 -8.96
C HIS A 153 1.50 -4.05 -8.37
N SER A 154 1.30 -2.88 -8.97
CA SER A 154 1.62 -1.59 -8.37
C SER A 154 0.32 -0.80 -8.15
N ASP A 155 0.18 -0.07 -7.05
CA ASP A 155 -1.06 0.66 -6.74
C ASP A 155 -1.41 1.72 -7.79
N TYR A 156 -0.41 2.31 -8.43
CA TYR A 156 -0.63 3.34 -9.45
C TYR A 156 -1.40 2.81 -10.66
N GLY A 157 -1.27 1.51 -10.99
CA GLY A 157 -2.03 0.82 -12.03
C GLY A 157 -1.86 1.36 -13.46
N ASN A 158 -1.07 2.41 -13.72
CA ASN A 158 -0.79 2.87 -15.07
C ASN A 158 0.60 2.38 -15.47
N PHE A 159 0.70 1.61 -16.55
CA PHE A 159 1.96 1.03 -17.01
C PHE A 159 2.40 1.81 -18.26
N GLY A 160 3.69 2.10 -18.40
CA GLY A 160 4.21 2.90 -19.53
C GLY A 160 4.09 4.43 -19.42
N LYS A 161 3.11 4.98 -18.68
CA LYS A 161 2.90 6.44 -18.45
C LYS A 161 3.10 6.88 -17.00
N VAL A 162 4.14 6.37 -16.36
CA VAL A 162 4.43 6.67 -14.95
C VAL A 162 5.51 7.73 -14.84
N PRO A 163 5.37 8.74 -13.95
CA PRO A 163 6.46 9.66 -13.67
C PRO A 163 7.73 8.89 -13.29
N SER A 164 8.86 9.26 -13.92
CA SER A 164 10.17 8.65 -13.62
C SER A 164 10.70 9.11 -12.26
N ARG A 165 10.41 10.35 -11.87
CA ARG A 165 10.70 10.90 -10.54
C ARG A 165 9.76 10.31 -9.47
N PRO A 166 10.19 10.29 -8.19
CA PRO A 166 9.27 10.12 -7.08
C PRO A 166 8.12 11.12 -7.14
N PHE A 167 6.90 10.64 -6.94
CA PHE A 167 5.69 11.47 -6.94
C PHE A 167 4.67 11.06 -5.88
N ALA A 168 4.74 9.84 -5.37
CA ALA A 168 3.84 9.35 -4.33
C ALA A 168 4.55 8.30 -3.45
N VAL A 169 4.38 8.44 -2.13
CA VAL A 169 4.83 7.48 -1.11
C VAL A 169 3.62 6.99 -0.32
N VAL A 170 3.44 5.68 -0.27
CA VAL A 170 2.48 5.02 0.61
C VAL A 170 3.12 4.89 2.00
N VAL A 171 2.43 5.34 3.03
CA VAL A 171 2.76 5.11 4.44
C VAL A 171 1.85 4.00 4.94
N ASN A 172 2.45 2.88 5.30
CA ASN A 172 1.77 1.69 5.75
C ASN A 172 2.04 1.43 7.23
N THR A 173 0.98 1.41 8.03
CA THR A 173 1.06 1.18 9.49
C THR A 173 0.25 -0.05 9.85
N GLY A 174 0.91 -1.12 10.28
CA GLY A 174 0.24 -2.33 10.76
C GLY A 174 -0.45 -2.08 12.10
N LEU A 175 -1.69 -2.52 12.27
CA LEU A 175 -2.37 -2.47 13.57
C LEU A 175 -1.99 -3.64 14.48
N VAL A 176 -1.34 -4.66 13.91
CA VAL A 176 -0.73 -5.81 14.57
C VAL A 176 0.65 -6.07 13.95
N ALA A 177 1.49 -6.85 14.62
CA ALA A 177 2.73 -7.33 13.99
C ALA A 177 2.38 -8.18 12.75
N MET A 178 3.06 -7.91 11.64
CA MET A 178 2.80 -8.60 10.36
C MET A 178 3.95 -9.55 10.05
N ASN A 179 3.65 -10.76 9.63
CA ASN A 179 4.65 -11.75 9.24
C ASN A 179 4.02 -12.75 8.24
N PRO A 180 4.81 -13.64 7.62
CA PRO A 180 4.26 -14.59 6.66
C PRO A 180 3.13 -15.47 7.20
N ALA A 181 3.08 -15.74 8.51
CA ALA A 181 2.05 -16.59 9.11
C ALA A 181 0.68 -15.90 9.24
N ASN A 182 0.62 -14.55 9.16
CA ASN A 182 -0.64 -13.79 9.13
C ASN A 182 -0.80 -12.94 7.86
N GLY A 183 -0.08 -13.31 6.79
CA GLY A 183 -0.24 -12.71 5.46
C GLY A 183 0.43 -11.35 5.30
N SER A 184 1.67 -11.18 5.77
CA SER A 184 2.45 -9.99 5.41
C SER A 184 2.63 -9.88 3.89
N THR A 185 2.63 -8.64 3.39
CA THR A 185 2.68 -8.35 1.95
C THR A 185 3.97 -8.91 1.32
N GLU A 186 3.84 -9.52 0.15
CA GLU A 186 4.99 -9.89 -0.66
C GLU A 186 5.51 -8.66 -1.42
N LEU A 187 6.82 -8.43 -1.36
CA LEU A 187 7.48 -7.21 -1.82
C LEU A 187 8.61 -7.54 -2.81
N TRP A 188 8.77 -6.66 -3.80
CA TRP A 188 9.80 -6.73 -4.82
C TRP A 188 10.60 -5.42 -4.84
N LEU A 189 11.66 -5.36 -4.04
CA LEU A 189 12.49 -4.17 -3.83
C LEU A 189 13.09 -3.64 -5.14
N GLY A 190 13.21 -2.33 -5.28
CA GLY A 190 13.82 -1.70 -6.46
C GLY A 190 12.99 -1.79 -7.74
N THR A 191 11.76 -2.31 -7.70
CA THR A 191 10.88 -2.35 -8.89
C THR A 191 10.33 -0.98 -9.28
N HIS A 192 10.27 -0.03 -8.34
CA HIS A 192 9.83 1.34 -8.55
C HIS A 192 10.71 2.14 -9.53
N ILE A 193 11.98 1.77 -9.69
CA ILE A 193 12.94 2.40 -10.61
C ILE A 193 13.06 1.69 -11.97
N LEU A 194 12.27 0.64 -12.22
CA LEU A 194 12.31 -0.02 -13.52
C LEU A 194 11.97 0.98 -14.63
N PRO A 195 12.55 0.87 -15.84
CA PRO A 195 12.65 1.97 -16.80
C PRO A 195 11.34 2.65 -17.26
N ARG A 196 10.16 2.11 -16.90
CA ARG A 196 8.82 2.73 -17.01
C ARG A 196 7.84 2.20 -15.94
N SER A 197 8.36 1.87 -14.75
CA SER A 197 7.82 1.17 -13.56
C SER A 197 7.00 -0.12 -13.75
N THR A 198 6.44 -0.37 -14.93
CA THR A 198 6.19 -1.66 -15.60
C THR A 198 5.95 -1.31 -17.08
N PRO A 199 6.73 -1.83 -18.04
CA PRO A 199 6.43 -1.66 -19.46
C PRO A 199 4.99 -2.07 -19.80
N GLU A 200 4.36 -1.44 -20.79
CA GLU A 200 2.98 -1.81 -21.19
C GLU A 200 2.88 -3.30 -21.56
N GLY A 201 3.89 -3.83 -22.24
CA GLY A 201 3.97 -5.26 -22.57
C GLY A 201 4.20 -6.20 -21.37
N ASP A 202 4.48 -5.68 -20.17
CA ASP A 202 4.72 -6.44 -18.95
C ASP A 202 3.50 -6.49 -18.02
N ALA A 203 2.40 -5.86 -18.42
CA ALA A 203 1.15 -5.89 -17.69
C ALA A 203 0.07 -6.70 -18.39
N GLN A 204 -0.90 -7.15 -17.62
CA GLN A 204 -2.14 -7.73 -18.12
C GLN A 204 -3.33 -7.14 -17.37
N ILE A 205 -4.45 -7.02 -18.06
CA ILE A 205 -5.70 -6.51 -17.51
C ILE A 205 -6.57 -7.70 -17.10
N VAL A 206 -6.94 -7.76 -15.82
CA VAL A 206 -7.86 -8.73 -15.27
C VAL A 206 -9.18 -8.01 -14.97
N VAL A 207 -10.26 -8.44 -15.62
CA VAL A 207 -11.61 -7.92 -15.37
C VAL A 207 -12.35 -8.91 -14.49
N SER A 208 -12.71 -8.50 -13.28
CA SER A 208 -13.58 -9.27 -12.39
C SER A 208 -15.06 -9.07 -12.74
N SER A 209 -15.89 -10.09 -12.49
CA SER A 209 -17.35 -10.00 -12.67
C SER A 209 -17.96 -8.95 -11.74
N GLU A 210 -19.04 -8.27 -12.19
CA GLU A 210 -19.79 -7.35 -11.34
C GLU A 210 -20.40 -8.12 -10.15
N VAL A 211 -20.11 -7.68 -8.92
CA VAL A 211 -20.73 -8.21 -7.70
C VAL A 211 -21.44 -7.08 -6.97
N GLU A 212 -22.74 -7.27 -6.66
CA GLU A 212 -23.47 -6.42 -5.71
C GLU A 212 -22.90 -6.62 -4.30
N LYS A 213 -22.33 -5.56 -3.72
CA LYS A 213 -21.75 -5.56 -2.37
C LYS A 213 -22.75 -4.89 -1.41
N VAL A 214 -23.36 -5.63 -0.48
CA VAL A 214 -24.41 -5.11 0.43
C VAL A 214 -24.06 -5.34 1.89
N ILE A 215 -23.75 -4.29 2.66
CA ILE A 215 -23.55 -4.44 4.11
C ILE A 215 -24.85 -4.91 4.77
N GLN A 216 -24.83 -6.11 5.37
CA GLN A 216 -26.03 -6.73 5.96
C GLN A 216 -26.51 -5.99 7.22
N PRO A 217 -27.83 -5.76 7.39
CA PRO A 217 -28.38 -5.03 8.54
C PRO A 217 -28.00 -5.62 9.91
N ALA A 218 -27.87 -6.95 10.00
CA ALA A 218 -27.46 -7.63 11.22
C ALA A 218 -26.00 -7.34 11.61
N ALA A 219 -25.09 -7.25 10.63
CA ALA A 219 -23.70 -6.89 10.84
C ALA A 219 -23.57 -5.44 11.34
N LEU A 220 -24.35 -4.54 10.73
CA LEU A 220 -24.44 -3.13 11.14
C LEU A 220 -24.96 -2.96 12.57
N LYS A 221 -25.96 -3.78 12.96
CA LYS A 221 -26.50 -3.80 14.32
C LYS A 221 -25.48 -4.31 15.35
N ARG A 222 -24.68 -5.34 15.03
CA ARG A 222 -23.58 -5.83 15.88
C ARG A 222 -22.53 -4.75 16.11
N ARG A 223 -22.08 -4.11 15.03
CA ARG A 223 -21.15 -2.97 15.09
C ARG A 223 -21.68 -1.84 15.99
N ASN A 224 -22.93 -1.42 15.80
CA ASN A 224 -23.54 -0.35 16.59
C ASN A 224 -23.74 -0.72 18.08
N ALA A 225 -23.87 -2.00 18.41
CA ALA A 225 -23.95 -2.46 19.80
C ALA A 225 -22.58 -2.44 20.50
N GLN A 226 -21.49 -2.67 19.76
CA GLN A 226 -20.12 -2.65 20.28
C GLN A 226 -19.54 -1.23 20.33
N ALA A 227 -19.95 -0.35 19.41
CA ALA A 227 -19.56 1.07 19.38
C ALA A 227 -20.78 1.95 19.06
N PRO A 228 -21.57 2.40 20.06
CA PRO A 228 -22.81 3.12 19.83
C PRO A 228 -22.58 4.48 19.15
N SER A 229 -22.85 4.54 17.84
CA SER A 229 -23.01 5.80 17.13
C SER A 229 -24.38 6.40 17.41
N LYS A 230 -24.45 7.72 17.69
CA LYS A 230 -25.72 8.45 17.76
C LYS A 230 -26.32 8.57 16.33
N GLY A 231 -27.07 7.57 15.90
CA GLY A 231 -27.84 7.57 14.65
C GLY A 231 -27.98 6.18 14.00
N PRO A 232 -29.12 5.83 13.36
CA PRO A 232 -29.27 4.58 12.64
C PRO A 232 -28.47 4.61 11.34
N LEU A 233 -27.54 3.67 11.17
CA LEU A 233 -26.85 3.45 9.90
C LEU A 233 -27.77 2.71 8.92
N GLN A 234 -27.70 3.07 7.65
CA GLN A 234 -28.50 2.46 6.57
C GLN A 234 -27.64 1.44 5.81
N PRO A 235 -28.18 0.28 5.40
CA PRO A 235 -27.50 -0.64 4.48
C PRO A 235 -27.12 0.11 3.20
N THR A 236 -25.85 0.02 2.79
CA THR A 236 -25.37 0.62 1.53
C THR A 236 -25.07 -0.51 0.55
N ILE A 237 -25.67 -0.43 -0.64
CA ILE A 237 -25.42 -1.32 -1.78
C ILE A 237 -24.43 -0.62 -2.70
N VAL A 238 -23.30 -1.26 -3.00
CA VAL A 238 -22.34 -0.76 -3.99
C VAL A 238 -22.09 -1.83 -5.04
N VAL A 239 -22.24 -1.45 -6.30
CA VAL A 239 -21.92 -2.28 -7.47
C VAL A 239 -20.63 -1.74 -8.08
N SER A 240 -19.59 -2.56 -8.15
CA SER A 240 -18.33 -2.20 -8.81
C SER A 240 -17.78 -3.37 -9.63
N SER A 241 -17.51 -3.16 -10.91
CA SER A 241 -16.58 -3.98 -11.69
C SER A 241 -15.15 -3.52 -11.40
N GLU A 242 -14.27 -4.41 -10.98
CA GLU A 242 -12.85 -4.08 -10.76
C GLU A 242 -12.02 -4.53 -11.97
N VAL A 243 -11.35 -3.57 -12.60
CA VAL A 243 -10.34 -3.78 -13.64
C VAL A 243 -8.99 -3.60 -12.98
N GLU A 244 -8.28 -4.69 -12.74
CA GLU A 244 -6.95 -4.66 -12.13
C GLU A 244 -5.87 -4.81 -13.20
N LYS A 245 -4.84 -3.95 -13.17
CA LYS A 245 -3.65 -4.13 -13.99
C LYS A 245 -2.57 -4.82 -13.14
N VAL A 246 -2.19 -6.03 -13.53
CA VAL A 246 -1.25 -6.89 -12.78
C VAL A 246 0.02 -7.15 -13.59
N ILE A 247 1.11 -7.55 -12.91
CA ILE A 247 2.41 -7.83 -13.51
C ILE A 247 2.42 -9.23 -14.11
N GLN A 248 2.85 -9.34 -15.37
CA GLN A 248 2.92 -10.62 -16.06
C GLN A 248 3.96 -11.57 -15.41
N PRO A 249 3.68 -12.88 -15.36
CA PRO A 249 4.62 -13.87 -14.84
C PRO A 249 6.01 -13.85 -15.52
N ALA A 250 6.07 -13.54 -16.81
CA ALA A 250 7.33 -13.43 -17.54
C ALA A 250 8.19 -12.25 -17.01
N ALA A 251 7.56 -11.12 -16.67
CA ALA A 251 8.24 -9.97 -16.09
C ALA A 251 8.77 -10.27 -14.68
N LEU A 252 7.97 -10.95 -13.84
CA LEU A 252 8.40 -11.42 -12.51
C LEU A 252 9.63 -12.35 -12.62
N LYS A 253 9.61 -13.32 -13.54
CA LYS A 253 10.74 -14.23 -13.79
C LYS A 253 12.00 -13.48 -14.21
N ARG A 254 11.88 -12.55 -15.18
CA ARG A 254 13.02 -11.72 -15.61
C ARG A 254 13.56 -10.87 -14.47
N ARG A 255 12.68 -10.26 -13.68
CA ARG A 255 13.06 -9.42 -12.54
C ARG A 255 13.82 -10.21 -11.47
N ASN A 256 13.34 -11.41 -11.14
CA ASN A 256 14.01 -12.28 -10.17
C ASN A 256 15.41 -12.70 -10.67
N ALA A 257 15.55 -13.02 -11.97
CA ALA A 257 16.84 -13.37 -12.56
C ALA A 257 17.83 -12.19 -12.59
N GLN A 258 17.35 -10.95 -12.79
CA GLN A 258 18.19 -9.76 -12.88
C GLN A 258 18.69 -9.24 -11.53
N ALA A 259 17.88 -9.35 -10.48
CA ALA A 259 18.25 -8.90 -9.14
C ALA A 259 17.66 -9.83 -8.07
N PRO A 260 18.24 -11.04 -7.91
CA PRO A 260 17.74 -12.08 -7.00
C PRO A 260 17.83 -11.68 -5.52
N SER A 261 18.66 -10.69 -5.17
CA SER A 261 18.82 -10.17 -3.81
C SER A 261 17.76 -9.12 -3.42
N LYS A 262 16.69 -8.96 -4.22
CA LYS A 262 15.70 -7.88 -4.07
C LYS A 262 14.25 -8.37 -4.10
N GLY A 263 14.01 -9.67 -3.97
CA GLY A 263 12.69 -10.27 -3.83
C GLY A 263 12.41 -11.35 -4.89
N PRO A 264 11.27 -12.06 -4.78
CA PRO A 264 10.17 -11.80 -3.83
C PRO A 264 10.57 -12.06 -2.38
N LEU A 265 10.04 -11.27 -1.44
CA LEU A 265 10.19 -11.49 -0.01
C LEU A 265 8.88 -11.18 0.73
N GLN A 266 8.63 -11.83 1.87
CA GLN A 266 7.56 -11.44 2.81
C GLN A 266 8.22 -11.09 4.15
N PRO A 267 8.28 -9.79 4.52
CA PRO A 267 8.99 -9.39 5.72
C PRO A 267 8.18 -9.70 6.99
N THR A 268 8.89 -9.76 8.12
CA THR A 268 8.27 -9.55 9.42
C THR A 268 8.38 -8.07 9.77
N VAL A 269 7.25 -7.45 10.08
CA VAL A 269 7.11 -6.03 10.42
C VAL A 269 6.60 -5.93 11.85
N PRO A 270 7.37 -5.36 12.78
CA PRO A 270 6.92 -5.08 14.14
C PRO A 270 5.66 -4.20 14.15
N LYS A 271 4.83 -4.36 15.17
CA LYS A 271 3.56 -3.63 15.30
C LYS A 271 3.76 -2.11 15.35
N ASP A 272 4.79 -1.66 16.07
CA ASP A 272 5.16 -0.27 16.26
C ASP A 272 5.91 0.34 15.07
N ALA A 273 6.22 -0.44 14.04
CA ALA A 273 6.92 0.02 12.86
C ALA A 273 5.96 0.53 11.77
N ILE A 274 6.45 1.46 10.97
CA ILE A 274 5.79 1.90 9.75
C ILE A 274 6.66 1.61 8.54
N MET A 275 6.02 1.26 7.42
CA MET A 275 6.70 1.09 6.14
C MET A 275 6.36 2.26 5.23
N LEU A 276 7.38 2.89 4.66
CA LEU A 276 7.24 3.85 3.58
C LEU A 276 7.59 3.15 2.27
N ARG A 277 6.70 3.22 1.30
CA ARG A 277 6.83 2.52 0.01
C ARG A 277 6.57 3.47 -1.14
N ASP A 278 7.39 3.45 -2.18
CA ASP A 278 7.07 4.14 -3.43
C ASP A 278 5.79 3.52 -4.04
N LEU A 279 4.82 4.35 -4.45
CA LEU A 279 3.53 3.89 -4.99
C LEU A 279 3.68 2.91 -6.17
N ARG A 280 4.82 2.98 -6.87
CA ARG A 280 5.16 2.14 -8.03
C ARG A 280 5.73 0.77 -7.65
N LEU A 281 6.12 0.55 -6.39
CA LEU A 281 6.75 -0.70 -5.98
C LEU A 281 5.79 -1.88 -6.17
N TRP A 282 6.27 -2.93 -6.84
CA TRP A 282 5.52 -4.15 -7.05
C TRP A 282 5.33 -4.90 -5.74
N HIS A 283 4.10 -5.33 -5.50
CA HIS A 283 3.72 -6.05 -4.29
C HIS A 283 2.45 -6.89 -4.51
N GLY A 284 2.13 -7.75 -3.54
CA GLY A 284 0.87 -8.48 -3.52
C GLY A 284 0.51 -8.97 -2.13
N GLY A 285 -0.77 -8.86 -1.76
CA GLY A 285 -1.31 -9.42 -0.53
C GLY A 285 -1.20 -10.95 -0.51
N LYS A 286 -0.89 -11.51 0.66
CA LYS A 286 -0.71 -12.95 0.86
C LYS A 286 -1.81 -13.51 1.77
N PRO A 287 -2.12 -14.81 1.65
CA PRO A 287 -3.13 -15.45 2.47
C PRO A 287 -2.89 -15.19 3.96
N ASN A 288 -3.95 -14.85 4.69
CA ASN A 288 -3.94 -14.86 6.15
C ASN A 288 -4.75 -16.08 6.61
N PRO A 289 -4.10 -17.20 7.00
CA PRO A 289 -4.80 -18.40 7.44
C PRO A 289 -5.37 -18.29 8.88
N THR A 290 -5.13 -17.18 9.57
CA THR A 290 -5.61 -16.97 10.94
C THR A 290 -7.08 -16.57 10.95
N GLN A 291 -7.73 -16.70 12.12
CA GLN A 291 -9.13 -16.28 12.30
C GLN A 291 -9.27 -14.78 12.57
N GLU A 292 -8.17 -14.11 12.92
CA GLU A 292 -8.15 -12.68 13.20
C GLU A 292 -7.77 -11.90 11.94
N PRO A 293 -8.48 -10.81 11.59
CA PRO A 293 -8.08 -9.98 10.49
C PRO A 293 -6.74 -9.30 10.82
N ARG A 294 -5.79 -9.37 9.89
CA ARG A 294 -4.61 -8.51 9.93
C ARG A 294 -5.01 -7.20 9.27
N ILE A 295 -4.88 -6.07 9.95
CA ILE A 295 -5.28 -4.75 9.45
C ILE A 295 -4.06 -3.83 9.35
N MET A 296 -3.99 -3.05 8.28
CA MET A 296 -2.92 -2.09 8.01
C MET A 296 -3.54 -0.82 7.45
N LEU A 297 -3.18 0.33 8.02
CA LEU A 297 -3.50 1.63 7.46
C LEU A 297 -2.64 1.91 6.24
N ALA A 298 -3.19 2.68 5.31
CA ALA A 298 -2.51 3.13 4.12
C ALA A 298 -2.84 4.61 3.87
N GLN A 299 -1.88 5.48 4.11
CA GLN A 299 -1.92 6.88 3.68
C GLN A 299 -1.03 7.07 2.46
N ILE A 300 -1.34 8.04 1.60
CA ILE A 300 -0.45 8.37 0.46
C ILE A 300 -0.06 9.84 0.54
N HIS A 301 1.25 10.08 0.58
CA HIS A 301 1.88 11.38 0.47
C HIS A 301 2.28 11.61 -0.97
N PHE A 302 1.70 12.63 -1.60
CA PHE A 302 2.04 13.06 -2.96
C PHE A 302 3.04 14.21 -2.94
N ALA A 303 3.85 14.28 -4.00
CA ALA A 303 4.74 15.42 -4.22
C ALA A 303 3.93 16.72 -4.32
N PRO A 304 4.48 17.88 -3.88
CA PRO A 304 3.73 19.13 -3.85
C PRO A 304 3.19 19.57 -5.22
N ASP A 305 3.87 19.17 -6.29
CA ASP A 305 3.52 19.52 -7.67
C ASP A 305 2.58 18.51 -8.35
N TYR A 306 2.25 17.40 -7.70
CA TYR A 306 1.39 16.36 -8.24
C TYR A 306 -0.08 16.68 -7.96
N LYS A 307 -0.89 16.89 -9.01
CA LYS A 307 -2.27 17.41 -8.90
C LYS A 307 -3.27 16.27 -8.72
N ASN A 308 -3.12 15.51 -7.64
CA ASN A 308 -4.12 14.51 -7.29
C ASN A 308 -5.42 15.16 -6.78
N PRO A 309 -6.60 14.86 -7.37
CA PRO A 309 -7.84 15.55 -7.04
C PRO A 309 -8.55 15.00 -5.80
N MET A 310 -8.09 13.87 -5.24
CA MET A 310 -8.79 13.24 -4.11
C MET A 310 -8.76 14.12 -2.85
N ARG A 311 -9.80 13.97 -2.05
CA ARG A 311 -9.97 14.68 -0.78
C ARG A 311 -10.58 13.73 0.25
N LEU A 312 -10.13 13.89 1.49
CA LEU A 312 -10.59 13.10 2.64
C LEU A 312 -11.81 13.74 3.25
N GLN A 313 -12.82 12.95 3.59
CA GLN A 313 -13.93 13.43 4.42
C GLN A 313 -13.49 13.33 5.88
N MET A 314 -13.47 14.45 6.60
CA MET A 314 -13.15 14.46 8.04
C MET A 314 -14.15 15.29 8.83
N PRO A 315 -14.46 14.92 10.09
CA PRO A 315 -15.31 15.73 10.95
C PRO A 315 -14.64 17.08 11.23
N ARG A 316 -15.44 18.15 11.26
CA ARG A 316 -14.95 19.52 11.54
C ARG A 316 -14.19 19.63 12.86
N GLU A 317 -14.46 18.75 13.82
CA GLU A 317 -13.74 18.66 15.10
C GLU A 317 -12.23 18.44 14.93
N LEU A 318 -11.79 17.79 13.85
CA LEU A 318 -10.37 17.58 13.55
C LEU A 318 -9.70 18.79 12.87
N LYS A 319 -10.45 19.83 12.50
CA LYS A 319 -9.92 20.97 11.73
C LYS A 319 -8.73 21.64 12.39
N GLY A 320 -8.81 21.87 13.71
CA GLY A 320 -7.70 22.47 14.45
C GLY A 320 -6.43 21.60 14.46
N VAL A 321 -6.59 20.27 14.57
CA VAL A 321 -5.48 19.30 14.56
C VAL A 321 -4.80 19.29 13.20
N ILE A 322 -5.59 19.20 12.12
CA ILE A 322 -5.06 19.18 10.74
C ILE A 322 -4.40 20.52 10.37
N GLU A 323 -5.07 21.65 10.62
CA GLU A 323 -4.53 22.97 10.23
C GLU A 323 -3.32 23.40 11.06
N ALA A 324 -3.12 22.81 12.25
CA ALA A 324 -1.90 23.00 13.04
C ALA A 324 -0.66 22.39 12.38
N ARG A 325 -0.82 21.39 11.50
CA ARG A 325 0.29 20.78 10.76
C ARG A 325 0.78 21.69 9.66
N LYS A 326 2.07 22.02 9.70
CA LYS A 326 2.76 22.89 8.72
C LYS A 326 3.71 22.12 7.82
N ASP A 327 4.04 20.90 8.23
CA ASP A 327 4.95 19.95 7.60
C ASP A 327 4.28 19.05 6.56
N ILE A 328 2.95 18.97 6.55
CA ILE A 328 2.16 18.23 5.55
C ILE A 328 0.89 19.02 5.23
N ASP A 329 0.46 18.98 3.97
CA ASP A 329 -0.85 19.49 3.54
C ASP A 329 -1.84 18.32 3.45
N VAL A 330 -3.01 18.43 4.09
CA VAL A 330 -4.03 17.37 4.04
C VAL A 330 -5.25 17.89 3.30
N ALA A 331 -5.59 17.26 2.18
CA ALA A 331 -6.72 17.66 1.36
C ALA A 331 -8.02 17.16 1.99
N VAL A 332 -8.78 18.03 2.66
CA VAL A 332 -9.96 17.65 3.45
C VAL A 332 -11.22 18.38 3.00
N ASP A 333 -12.32 17.63 2.86
CA ASP A 333 -13.68 18.14 2.89
C ASP A 333 -14.26 17.97 4.28
N TRP A 334 -14.64 19.10 4.90
CA TRP A 334 -15.10 19.14 6.28
C TRP A 334 -16.57 18.75 6.37
N VAL A 335 -16.87 17.74 7.17
CA VAL A 335 -18.22 17.26 7.45
C VAL A 335 -18.67 17.77 8.82
N ASP A 336 -19.89 18.29 8.89
CA ASP A 336 -20.56 18.60 10.16
C ASP A 336 -21.11 17.30 10.77
N GLY A 337 -20.63 16.96 11.96
CA GLY A 337 -20.99 15.72 12.64
C GLY A 337 -20.05 14.55 12.30
N LYS A 338 -20.58 13.32 12.37
CA LYS A 338 -19.78 12.09 12.22
C LYS A 338 -19.54 11.74 10.75
N VAL A 339 -18.34 11.28 10.45
CA VAL A 339 -18.00 10.62 9.19
C VAL A 339 -18.17 9.11 9.39
N ASP A 340 -18.93 8.47 8.51
CA ASP A 340 -19.09 7.02 8.51
C ASP A 340 -18.00 6.37 7.64
N ASN A 341 -16.98 5.80 8.31
CA ASN A 341 -15.84 5.17 7.65
C ASN A 341 -16.23 3.93 6.81
N LEU A 342 -17.32 3.24 7.16
CA LEU A 342 -17.78 2.10 6.36
C LEU A 342 -18.47 2.56 5.07
N LYS A 343 -19.24 3.65 5.14
CA LYS A 343 -19.83 4.24 3.94
C LYS A 343 -18.77 4.78 3.00
N SER A 344 -17.76 5.49 3.50
CA SER A 344 -16.64 5.95 2.67
C SER A 344 -15.94 4.76 2.01
N THR A 345 -15.64 3.70 2.78
CA THR A 345 -15.02 2.46 2.27
C THR A 345 -15.74 1.92 1.04
N THR A 346 -17.08 1.89 1.09
CA THR A 346 -17.89 1.35 0.00
C THR A 346 -18.01 2.29 -1.20
N LEU A 347 -17.96 3.61 -1.01
CA LEU A 347 -18.16 4.59 -2.09
C LEU A 347 -16.87 5.00 -2.80
N HIS A 348 -15.70 4.59 -2.30
CA HIS A 348 -14.43 5.04 -2.84
C HIS A 348 -14.14 4.48 -4.23
N THR A 349 -13.94 5.39 -5.18
CA THR A 349 -13.30 5.11 -6.46
C THR A 349 -11.93 5.76 -6.46
N PHE A 350 -10.87 4.94 -6.55
CA PHE A 350 -9.50 5.42 -6.47
C PHE A 350 -9.10 6.12 -7.76
N ASN A 351 -8.62 7.35 -7.63
CA ASN A 351 -8.01 8.06 -8.73
C ASN A 351 -6.65 8.56 -8.27
N PHE A 352 -5.60 7.81 -8.59
CA PHE A 352 -4.23 8.18 -8.26
C PHE A 352 -3.55 8.99 -9.36
N LEU A 353 -4.25 9.32 -10.44
CA LEU A 353 -3.69 10.01 -11.59
C LEU A 353 -3.49 11.51 -11.31
N ASP A 354 -2.54 12.07 -12.05
CA ASP A 354 -2.32 13.51 -12.16
C ASP A 354 -3.31 14.06 -13.19
N GLU A 355 -4.42 14.61 -12.72
CA GLU A 355 -5.51 15.03 -13.59
C GLU A 355 -5.68 16.55 -13.56
N GLU A 356 -5.44 17.19 -14.70
CA GLU A 356 -6.18 18.40 -15.06
C GLU A 356 -7.52 17.99 -15.69
N ARG A 357 -8.40 17.32 -14.93
CA ARG A 357 -9.75 17.05 -15.44
C ARG A 357 -10.67 18.22 -15.13
N SER A 358 -11.42 18.63 -16.16
CA SER A 358 -12.46 19.67 -16.08
C SER A 358 -13.64 19.29 -15.19
N LYS A 359 -13.77 18.00 -14.81
CA LYS A 359 -14.85 17.47 -13.96
C LYS A 359 -14.31 16.39 -13.00
N PRO A 360 -14.52 16.51 -11.68
CA PRO A 360 -14.11 15.51 -10.69
C PRO A 360 -14.68 14.10 -10.97
N PHE A 361 -13.91 13.05 -10.69
CA PHE A 361 -14.33 11.65 -10.89
C PHE A 361 -15.64 11.29 -10.17
N ALA A 362 -15.85 11.85 -8.97
CA ALA A 362 -17.08 11.68 -8.19
C ALA A 362 -18.33 12.19 -8.93
N GLU A 363 -18.17 13.17 -9.82
CA GLU A 363 -19.25 13.79 -10.60
C GLU A 363 -19.45 13.12 -11.98
N MET A 364 -18.61 12.15 -12.33
CA MET A 364 -18.77 11.35 -13.55
C MET A 364 -19.84 10.28 -13.35
N THR A 365 -20.70 10.14 -14.36
CA THR A 365 -21.64 9.03 -14.51
C THR A 365 -20.90 7.71 -14.73
N LYS A 366 -21.54 6.57 -14.42
CA LYS A 366 -20.98 5.22 -14.66
C LYS A 366 -20.46 5.07 -16.10
N GLY A 367 -21.25 5.48 -17.09
CA GLY A 367 -20.86 5.39 -18.50
C GLY A 367 -19.77 6.39 -18.95
N GLU A 368 -19.53 7.48 -18.20
CA GLU A 368 -18.36 8.34 -18.42
C GLU A 368 -17.09 7.69 -17.87
N ARG A 369 -17.17 7.05 -16.69
CA ARG A 369 -16.05 6.32 -16.07
C ARG A 369 -15.64 5.11 -16.91
N GLU A 370 -16.61 4.34 -17.40
CA GLU A 370 -16.39 3.16 -18.26
C GLU A 370 -15.76 3.56 -19.60
N ARG A 371 -16.25 4.63 -20.25
CA ARG A 371 -15.63 5.15 -21.48
C ARG A 371 -14.21 5.65 -21.25
N ALA A 372 -13.95 6.36 -20.17
CA ALA A 372 -12.60 6.81 -19.84
C ALA A 372 -11.64 5.61 -19.66
N ALA A 373 -12.07 4.54 -18.99
CA ALA A 373 -11.29 3.31 -18.84
C ALA A 373 -11.08 2.60 -20.19
N LEU A 374 -12.13 2.50 -21.03
CA LEU A 374 -12.05 1.87 -22.35
C LEU A 374 -11.18 2.66 -23.34
N ASP A 375 -11.22 4.00 -23.31
CA ASP A 375 -10.38 4.86 -24.13
C ASP A 375 -8.91 4.75 -23.72
N GLU A 376 -8.62 4.61 -22.42
CA GLU A 376 -7.28 4.32 -21.90
C GLU A 376 -6.79 2.93 -22.34
N MET A 377 -7.68 1.93 -22.39
CA MET A 377 -7.39 0.60 -22.92
C MET A 377 -7.16 0.62 -24.44
N ALA A 378 -7.94 1.37 -25.21
CA ALA A 378 -7.80 1.47 -26.66
C ALA A 378 -6.48 2.16 -27.08
N GLN A 379 -5.97 3.08 -26.25
CA GLN A 379 -4.75 3.83 -26.54
C GLN A 379 -3.44 3.09 -26.21
N GLY A 380 -3.46 2.05 -25.38
CA GLY A 380 -2.23 1.37 -24.89
C GLY A 380 -1.99 -0.05 -25.43
N ASN A 381 -2.71 -0.48 -26.48
CA ASN A 381 -2.44 -1.73 -27.19
C ASN A 381 -2.39 -3.00 -26.29
N TRP A 382 -3.31 -3.09 -25.32
CA TRP A 382 -3.33 -4.15 -24.31
C TRP A 382 -4.08 -5.40 -24.77
N ALA A 383 -3.59 -6.59 -24.44
CA ALA A 383 -4.35 -7.84 -24.60
C ALA A 383 -5.21 -8.09 -23.34
N ALA A 384 -6.53 -8.16 -23.51
CA ALA A 384 -7.45 -8.52 -22.43
C ALA A 384 -7.52 -10.05 -22.28
N VAL A 385 -7.47 -10.55 -21.05
CA VAL A 385 -7.70 -11.96 -20.73
C VAL A 385 -8.85 -12.02 -19.74
N SER A 386 -9.90 -12.82 -20.00
CA SER A 386 -10.96 -13.07 -19.03
C SER A 386 -10.43 -13.97 -17.92
N ALA A 387 -10.73 -13.63 -16.66
CA ALA A 387 -10.50 -14.50 -15.51
C ALA A 387 -11.32 -15.79 -15.61
#